data_AF-A0A431UIX1-F1
#
_entry.id   AF-A0A431UIX1-F1
#
_cell.length_a   1.000
_cell.length_b   1.000
_cell.length_c   1.000
_cell.angle_alpha   90.00
_cell.angle_beta   90.00
_cell.angle_gamma   90.00
#
_symmetry.space_group_name_H-M   'P 1'
#
loop_
_entity.id
_entity.type
_entity.pdbx_description
1 polymer ?
#
loop_
_entity_poly.entity_id
_entity_poly.type
_entity_poly.pdbx_seq_one_letter_code
_entity_poly.pdbx_strand_id
1 'polypeptide(L)'
;MSNQLCDALLAVSWQENVEAFCREESHVKDIHSAIAKIAMLARQIQVVEDGNPALPFVHEMQLSGHDVVRCISLSLYKPAVSAMRSMLECAIYYCYFRSHPVELKTLVRDEKFYLSKSEIIDYFQIHVEGWKKKQSAIALVSRLDSWYSKVSAIIHGQIPGHWNKSLAISDSSHSEELLRDTVSLAVNCADISRDVVICSFMDEVWRYVETDAKRELLHGTSADYREKLKLDRA
;
A
#
# COMPACT_ATOMS: atom_id res chain seq x y z
N MET A 1 2.97 31.93 23.77
CA MET A 1 3.02 30.47 23.50
C MET A 1 2.61 30.09 22.08
N SER A 2 1.96 30.95 21.27
CA SER A 2 1.64 30.62 19.86
C SER A 2 2.83 30.77 18.89
N ASN A 3 3.75 31.70 19.14
CA ASN A 3 4.81 32.03 18.17
C ASN A 3 5.86 30.92 18.02
N GLN A 4 6.22 30.22 19.12
CA GLN A 4 7.25 29.16 19.07
C GLN A 4 6.90 28.01 18.12
N LEU A 5 5.62 27.62 18.05
CA LEU A 5 5.17 26.58 17.11
C LEU A 5 5.23 27.09 15.67
N CYS A 6 4.75 28.31 15.42
CA CYS A 6 4.84 28.95 14.11
C CYS A 6 6.30 29.08 13.65
N ASP A 7 7.18 29.55 14.52
CA ASP A 7 8.61 29.71 14.27
C ASP A 7 9.26 28.35 13.93
N ALA A 8 8.93 27.29 14.68
CA ALA A 8 9.44 25.95 14.42
C ALA A 8 8.95 25.36 13.09
N LEU A 9 7.68 25.59 12.72
CA LEU A 9 7.12 25.12 11.45
C LEU A 9 7.68 25.91 10.25
N LEU A 10 7.88 27.22 10.41
CA LEU A 10 8.45 28.10 9.38
C LEU A 10 9.96 27.91 9.22
N ALA A 11 10.64 27.37 10.24
CA ALA A 11 12.06 27.04 10.17
C ALA A 11 12.35 25.83 9.27
N VAL A 12 11.36 24.99 8.96
CA VAL A 12 11.54 23.85 8.06
C VAL A 12 11.45 24.32 6.61
N SER A 13 12.51 24.10 5.85
CA SER A 13 12.48 24.30 4.41
C SER A 13 11.82 23.11 3.72
N TRP A 14 10.48 23.07 3.74
CA TRP A 14 9.70 21.99 3.09
C TRP A 14 10.00 21.88 1.60
N GLN A 15 10.25 23.02 0.94
CA GLN A 15 10.64 23.05 -0.46
C GLN A 15 12.00 22.38 -0.68
N GLU A 16 12.99 22.63 0.16
CA GLU A 16 14.29 21.96 0.05
C GLU A 16 14.17 20.44 0.22
N ASN A 17 13.30 19.97 1.11
CA ASN A 17 13.03 18.53 1.24
C ASN A 17 12.46 17.95 -0.06
N VAL A 18 11.44 18.59 -0.64
CA VAL A 18 10.87 18.15 -1.91
C VAL A 18 11.91 18.18 -3.03
N GLU A 19 12.71 19.24 -3.13
CA GLU A 19 13.77 19.34 -4.14
C GLU A 19 14.85 18.26 -3.95
N ALA A 20 15.25 17.99 -2.70
CA ALA A 20 16.21 16.94 -2.38
C ALA A 20 15.67 15.55 -2.77
N PHE A 21 14.41 15.25 -2.46
CA PHE A 21 13.76 14.02 -2.92
C PHE A 21 13.75 13.92 -4.44
N CYS A 22 13.41 15.00 -5.14
CA CYS A 22 13.33 15.03 -6.60
C CYS A 22 14.69 14.90 -7.32
N ARG A 23 15.81 15.20 -6.64
CA ARG A 23 17.17 15.01 -7.19
C ARG A 23 17.60 13.54 -7.22
N GLU A 24 17.02 12.70 -6.36
CA GLU A 24 17.30 11.26 -6.31
C GLU A 24 16.45 10.50 -7.35
N GLU A 25 16.85 10.56 -8.63
CA GLU A 25 16.08 10.02 -9.77
C GLU A 25 15.63 8.56 -9.57
N SER A 26 16.47 7.73 -8.96
CA SER A 26 16.16 6.31 -8.69
C SER A 26 14.99 6.17 -7.70
N HIS A 27 15.03 6.90 -6.59
CA HIS A 27 13.97 6.90 -5.58
C HIS A 27 12.65 7.45 -6.11
N VAL A 28 12.70 8.54 -6.90
CA VAL A 28 11.52 9.10 -7.56
C VAL A 28 10.90 8.08 -8.50
N LYS A 29 11.72 7.41 -9.33
CA LYS A 29 11.26 6.40 -10.28
C LYS A 29 10.62 5.20 -9.58
N ASP A 30 11.23 4.70 -8.52
CA ASP A 30 10.74 3.55 -7.76
C ASP A 30 9.40 3.85 -7.08
N ILE A 31 9.28 5.02 -6.43
CA ILE A 31 8.03 5.48 -5.83
C ILE A 31 6.97 5.71 -6.90
N HIS A 32 7.32 6.37 -8.00
CA HIS A 32 6.38 6.60 -9.09
C HIS A 32 5.82 5.27 -9.62
N SER A 33 6.66 4.28 -9.90
CA SER A 33 6.21 2.98 -10.37
C SER A 33 5.34 2.26 -9.33
N ALA A 34 5.68 2.33 -8.05
CA ALA A 34 4.88 1.74 -6.98
C ALA A 34 3.48 2.36 -6.90
N ILE A 35 3.37 3.69 -6.94
CA ILE A 35 2.09 4.39 -6.79
C ILE A 35 1.28 4.36 -8.09
N ALA A 36 1.91 4.41 -9.26
CA ALA A 36 1.24 4.21 -10.55
C ALA A 36 0.56 2.84 -10.61
N LYS A 37 1.21 1.79 -10.10
CA LYS A 37 0.64 0.45 -9.98
C LYS A 37 -0.62 0.43 -9.11
N ILE A 38 -0.61 1.11 -7.97
CA ILE A 38 -1.78 1.21 -7.07
C ILE A 38 -2.91 2.01 -7.72
N ALA A 39 -2.60 3.15 -8.34
CA ALA A 39 -3.60 3.95 -9.05
C ALA A 39 -4.22 3.20 -10.23
N MET A 40 -3.40 2.46 -10.98
CA MET A 40 -3.87 1.61 -12.07
C MET A 40 -4.78 0.50 -11.55
N LEU A 41 -4.36 -0.18 -10.49
CA LEU A 41 -5.17 -1.22 -9.84
C LEU A 41 -6.52 -0.67 -9.37
N ALA A 42 -6.51 0.45 -8.65
CA ALA A 42 -7.71 1.12 -8.18
C ALA A 42 -8.67 1.47 -9.32
N ARG A 43 -8.14 2.02 -10.41
CA ARG A 43 -8.92 2.36 -11.61
C ARG A 43 -9.56 1.12 -12.23
N GLN A 44 -8.81 0.04 -12.43
CA GLN A 44 -9.34 -1.17 -13.06
C GLN A 44 -10.41 -1.84 -12.19
N ILE A 45 -10.21 -1.85 -10.87
CA ILE A 45 -11.23 -2.33 -9.93
C ILE A 45 -12.50 -1.50 -10.06
N GLN A 46 -12.40 -0.17 -10.03
CA GLN A 46 -13.55 0.72 -10.13
C GLN A 46 -14.33 0.53 -11.44
N VAL A 47 -13.65 0.29 -12.55
CA VAL A 47 -14.29 0.05 -13.85
C VAL A 47 -15.05 -1.27 -13.87
N VAL A 48 -14.46 -2.35 -13.32
CA VAL A 48 -15.08 -3.68 -13.40
C VAL A 48 -16.16 -3.90 -12.33
N GLU A 49 -16.04 -3.23 -11.19
CA GLU A 49 -16.93 -3.40 -10.03
C GLU A 49 -17.77 -2.14 -9.79
N ASP A 50 -18.22 -1.50 -10.87
CA ASP A 50 -19.07 -0.30 -10.79
C ASP A 50 -20.31 -0.55 -9.92
N GLY A 51 -20.61 0.42 -9.05
CA GLY A 51 -21.70 0.32 -8.08
C GLY A 51 -21.43 -0.60 -6.86
N ASN A 52 -20.26 -1.25 -6.74
CA ASN A 52 -19.95 -2.05 -5.57
C ASN A 52 -19.80 -1.16 -4.32
N PRO A 53 -20.54 -1.42 -3.22
CA PRO A 53 -20.51 -0.57 -2.02
C PRO A 53 -19.17 -0.59 -1.28
N ALA A 54 -18.28 -1.54 -1.57
CA ALA A 54 -16.94 -1.62 -1.00
C ALA A 54 -15.90 -0.74 -1.72
N LEU A 55 -16.24 -0.12 -2.86
CA LEU A 55 -15.33 0.78 -3.60
C LEU A 55 -14.69 1.91 -2.77
N PRO A 56 -15.29 2.46 -1.70
CA PRO A 56 -14.60 3.42 -0.84
C PRO A 56 -13.25 2.91 -0.32
N PHE A 57 -13.10 1.62 -0.02
CA PHE A 57 -11.78 1.06 0.36
C PHE A 57 -10.76 1.17 -0.77
N VAL A 58 -11.17 1.06 -2.03
CA VAL A 58 -10.29 1.21 -3.19
C VAL A 58 -9.83 2.67 -3.33
N HIS A 59 -10.73 3.61 -3.07
CA HIS A 59 -10.39 5.04 -3.05
C HIS A 59 -9.42 5.38 -1.92
N GLU A 60 -9.69 4.89 -0.69
CA GLU A 60 -8.80 5.07 0.46
C GLU A 60 -7.43 4.40 0.25
N MET A 61 -7.39 3.24 -0.41
CA MET A 61 -6.14 2.60 -0.83
C MET A 61 -5.33 3.54 -1.74
N GLN A 62 -5.95 4.11 -2.77
CA GLN A 62 -5.26 5.03 -3.69
C GLN A 62 -4.82 6.33 -3.00
N LEU A 63 -5.69 6.92 -2.17
CA LEU A 63 -5.38 8.13 -1.40
C LEU A 63 -4.20 7.90 -0.46
N SER A 64 -4.20 6.78 0.25
CA SER A 64 -3.08 6.36 1.10
C SER A 64 -1.78 6.22 0.30
N GLY A 65 -1.84 5.70 -0.93
CA GLY A 65 -0.70 5.67 -1.84
C GLY A 65 -0.16 7.06 -2.18
N HIS A 66 -1.01 8.07 -2.38
CA HIS A 66 -0.58 9.45 -2.56
C HIS A 66 0.03 10.04 -1.28
N ASP A 67 -0.52 9.71 -0.11
CA ASP A 67 0.02 10.13 1.18
C ASP A 67 1.41 9.56 1.46
N VAL A 68 1.69 8.34 1.00
CA VAL A 68 3.07 7.81 1.01
C VAL A 68 4.03 8.74 0.29
N VAL A 69 3.71 9.21 -0.91
CA VAL A 69 4.58 10.12 -1.68
C VAL A 69 4.75 11.46 -0.97
N ARG A 70 3.63 12.05 -0.52
CA ARG A 70 3.63 13.35 0.18
C ARG A 70 4.48 13.28 1.44
N CYS A 71 4.33 12.23 2.24
CA CYS A 71 5.09 12.08 3.46
C CYS A 71 6.57 11.81 3.18
N ILE A 72 6.90 10.95 2.20
CA ILE A 72 8.29 10.70 1.84
C ILE A 72 8.96 12.00 1.36
N SER A 73 8.35 12.75 0.44
CA SER A 73 8.95 13.98 -0.12
C SER A 73 9.17 15.09 0.91
N LEU A 74 8.47 15.03 2.05
CA LEU A 74 8.61 15.95 3.17
C LEU A 74 9.51 15.38 4.30
N SER A 75 10.21 14.27 4.07
CA SER A 75 11.01 13.56 5.08
C SER A 75 10.22 13.04 6.29
N LEU A 76 8.91 12.85 6.14
CA LEU A 76 8.00 12.35 7.17
C LEU A 76 7.87 10.81 7.09
N TYR A 77 8.96 10.10 7.39
CA TYR A 77 9.05 8.65 7.16
C TYR A 77 8.07 7.81 7.96
N LYS A 78 7.90 8.07 9.26
CA LYS A 78 6.96 7.31 10.10
C LYS A 78 5.49 7.51 9.67
N PRO A 79 5.03 8.74 9.37
CA PRO A 79 3.75 8.97 8.70
C PRO A 79 3.60 8.23 7.37
N ALA A 80 4.65 8.23 6.52
CA ALA A 80 4.62 7.49 5.26
C ALA A 80 4.37 5.99 5.49
N VAL A 81 5.07 5.38 6.46
CA VAL A 81 4.90 3.96 6.81
C VAL A 81 3.48 3.67 7.33
N SER A 82 2.87 4.60 8.07
CA SER A 82 1.46 4.51 8.48
C SER A 82 0.51 4.52 7.27
N ALA A 83 0.75 5.40 6.30
CA ALA A 83 -0.02 5.45 5.06
C ALA A 83 0.13 4.16 4.25
N MET A 84 1.33 3.54 4.22
CA MET A 84 1.52 2.23 3.59
C MET A 84 0.66 1.14 4.24
N ARG A 85 0.56 1.12 5.58
CA ARG A 85 -0.29 0.16 6.29
C ARG A 85 -1.76 0.36 5.91
N SER A 86 -2.23 1.60 5.92
CA SER A 86 -3.60 1.93 5.54
C SER A 86 -3.91 1.52 4.10
N MET A 87 -2.98 1.78 3.16
CA MET A 87 -3.08 1.35 1.77
C MET A 87 -3.31 -0.17 1.65
N LEU A 88 -2.48 -0.97 2.32
CA LEU A 88 -2.57 -2.43 2.27
C LEU A 88 -3.83 -2.96 2.96
N GLU A 89 -4.20 -2.41 4.13
CA GLU A 89 -5.40 -2.81 4.86
C GLU A 89 -6.67 -2.51 4.05
N CYS A 90 -6.73 -1.35 3.38
CA CYS A 90 -7.81 -1.02 2.47
C CYS A 90 -7.89 -1.99 1.29
N ALA A 91 -6.75 -2.42 0.71
CA ALA A 91 -6.75 -3.44 -0.33
C ALA A 91 -7.34 -4.78 0.17
N ILE A 92 -6.95 -5.23 1.36
CA ILE A 92 -7.43 -6.46 1.99
C ILE A 92 -8.93 -6.37 2.32
N TYR A 93 -9.37 -5.25 2.90
CA TYR A 93 -10.76 -4.98 3.23
C TYR A 93 -11.64 -4.94 1.97
N TYR A 94 -11.18 -4.29 0.90
CA TYR A 94 -11.91 -4.33 -0.36
C TYR A 94 -12.11 -5.78 -0.84
N CYS A 95 -11.03 -6.58 -0.87
CA CYS A 95 -11.08 -7.96 -1.35
C CYS A 95 -12.07 -8.84 -0.56
N TYR A 96 -12.27 -8.55 0.72
CA TYR A 96 -13.29 -9.20 1.54
C TYR A 96 -14.68 -8.61 1.34
N PHE A 97 -14.85 -7.30 1.61
CA PHE A 97 -16.17 -6.66 1.65
C PHE A 97 -16.84 -6.53 0.29
N ARG A 98 -16.11 -6.65 -0.83
CA ARG A 98 -16.72 -6.65 -2.18
C ARG A 98 -17.83 -7.69 -2.35
N SER A 99 -17.75 -8.81 -1.62
CA SER A 99 -18.73 -9.89 -1.66
C SER A 99 -19.52 -10.06 -0.35
N HIS A 100 -19.31 -9.18 0.64
CA HIS A 100 -19.93 -9.26 1.97
C HIS A 100 -20.70 -7.98 2.34
N PRO A 101 -21.72 -7.58 1.57
CA PRO A 101 -22.43 -6.32 1.78
C PRO A 101 -23.17 -6.24 3.13
N VAL A 102 -23.54 -7.38 3.73
CA VAL A 102 -24.18 -7.41 5.05
C VAL A 102 -23.18 -7.07 6.15
N GLU A 103 -22.00 -7.68 6.13
CA GLU A 103 -20.93 -7.39 7.09
C GLU A 103 -20.38 -5.99 6.90
N LEU A 104 -20.30 -5.49 5.65
CA LEU A 104 -19.96 -4.10 5.37
C LEU A 104 -20.94 -3.13 6.04
N LYS A 105 -22.26 -3.41 5.97
CA LYS A 105 -23.27 -2.61 6.69
C LYS A 105 -23.09 -2.69 8.21
N THR A 106 -22.68 -3.84 8.73
CA THR A 106 -22.37 -4.00 10.16
C THR A 106 -21.14 -3.17 10.54
N LEU A 107 -20.07 -3.23 9.75
CA LEU A 107 -18.85 -2.43 9.95
C LEU A 107 -19.14 -0.93 10.02
N VAL A 108 -20.04 -0.43 9.16
CA VAL A 108 -20.41 0.99 9.14
C VAL A 108 -21.28 1.39 10.36
N ARG A 109 -22.08 0.47 10.90
CA ARG A 109 -23.05 0.76 11.96
C ARG A 109 -22.53 0.49 13.37
N ASP A 110 -21.67 -0.51 13.53
CA ASP A 110 -21.17 -0.99 14.81
C ASP A 110 -19.67 -0.74 14.94
N GLU A 111 -19.31 0.26 15.74
CA GLU A 111 -17.91 0.64 16.01
C GLU A 111 -17.07 -0.48 16.65
N LYS A 112 -17.71 -1.51 17.21
CA LYS A 112 -17.02 -2.67 17.80
C LYS A 112 -16.78 -3.79 16.78
N PHE A 113 -17.48 -3.77 15.65
CA PHE A 113 -17.26 -4.76 14.61
C PHE A 113 -16.00 -4.40 13.83
N TYR A 114 -14.99 -5.25 13.91
CA TYR A 114 -13.81 -5.16 13.07
C TYR A 114 -13.38 -6.57 12.69
N LEU A 115 -12.72 -6.68 11.53
CA LEU A 115 -12.05 -7.90 11.10
C LEU A 115 -10.56 -7.64 11.05
N SER A 116 -9.80 -8.52 11.70
CA SER A 116 -8.35 -8.51 11.61
C SER A 116 -7.87 -8.99 10.23
N LYS A 117 -6.65 -8.57 9.87
CA LYS A 117 -5.93 -9.11 8.70
C LYS A 117 -5.94 -10.64 8.70
N SER A 118 -5.65 -11.27 9.84
CA SER A 118 -5.62 -12.74 9.95
C SER A 118 -6.96 -13.38 9.62
N GLU A 119 -8.06 -12.87 10.16
CA GLU A 119 -9.40 -13.43 9.91
C GLU A 119 -9.76 -13.38 8.42
N ILE A 120 -9.42 -12.28 7.74
CA ILE A 120 -9.67 -12.14 6.29
C ILE A 120 -8.80 -13.08 5.47
N ILE A 121 -7.51 -13.22 5.82
CA ILE A 121 -6.62 -14.14 5.12
C ILE A 121 -7.04 -15.60 5.34
N ASP A 122 -7.48 -15.95 6.54
CA ASP A 122 -8.01 -17.28 6.85
C ASP A 122 -9.29 -17.56 6.06
N TYR A 123 -10.17 -16.56 5.94
CA TYR A 123 -11.33 -16.64 5.06
C TYR A 123 -10.90 -16.93 3.61
N PHE A 124 -9.93 -16.20 3.04
CA PHE A 124 -9.46 -16.46 1.67
C PHE A 124 -8.90 -17.88 1.50
N GLN A 125 -8.20 -18.41 2.50
CA GLN A 125 -7.68 -19.78 2.45
C GLN A 125 -8.78 -20.85 2.38
N ILE A 126 -9.93 -20.60 2.99
CA ILE A 126 -11.02 -21.56 3.07
C ILE A 126 -12.00 -21.39 1.90
N HIS A 127 -12.28 -20.15 1.50
CA HIS A 127 -13.43 -19.83 0.67
C HIS A 127 -13.08 -19.31 -0.74
N VAL A 128 -11.86 -18.83 -0.98
CA VAL A 128 -11.47 -18.33 -2.31
C VAL A 128 -10.83 -19.45 -3.12
N GLU A 129 -11.45 -19.78 -4.26
CA GLU A 129 -10.97 -20.84 -5.14
C GLU A 129 -9.54 -20.55 -5.63
N GLY A 130 -8.67 -21.56 -5.49
CA GLY A 130 -7.29 -21.47 -5.95
C GLY A 130 -6.37 -20.57 -5.09
N TRP A 131 -6.88 -19.86 -4.07
CA TRP A 131 -6.08 -18.97 -3.22
C TRP A 131 -4.85 -19.67 -2.67
N LYS A 132 -5.02 -20.83 -2.01
CA LYS A 132 -3.92 -21.60 -1.41
C LYS A 132 -2.81 -21.90 -2.42
N LYS A 133 -3.18 -22.29 -3.64
CA LYS A 133 -2.21 -22.59 -4.71
C LYS A 133 -1.48 -21.33 -5.17
N LYS A 134 -2.22 -20.26 -5.48
CA LYS A 134 -1.66 -19.00 -5.98
C LYS A 134 -0.75 -18.32 -4.97
N GLN A 135 -1.24 -18.13 -3.75
CA GLN A 135 -0.49 -17.46 -2.69
C GLN A 135 0.81 -18.21 -2.38
N SER A 136 0.77 -19.56 -2.33
CA SER A 136 1.97 -20.38 -2.11
C SER A 136 2.97 -20.25 -3.25
N ALA A 137 2.50 -20.15 -4.49
CA ALA A 137 3.38 -20.08 -5.67
C ALA A 137 4.26 -18.83 -5.71
N ILE A 138 3.81 -17.74 -5.05
CA ILE A 138 4.52 -16.46 -4.96
C ILE A 138 4.90 -16.07 -3.52
N ALA A 139 4.74 -17.00 -2.57
CA ALA A 139 4.98 -16.81 -1.14
C ALA A 139 4.29 -15.54 -0.58
N LEU A 140 3.04 -15.29 -0.99
CA LEU A 140 2.34 -14.04 -0.67
C LEU A 140 2.13 -13.87 0.84
N VAL A 141 1.57 -14.88 1.52
CA VAL A 141 1.25 -14.75 2.95
C VAL A 141 2.50 -14.53 3.79
N SER A 142 3.61 -15.21 3.51
CA SER A 142 4.86 -15.00 4.24
C SER A 142 5.48 -13.62 3.98
N ARG A 143 5.43 -13.12 2.74
CA ARG A 143 5.84 -11.74 2.41
C ARG A 143 4.96 -10.70 3.11
N LEU A 144 3.63 -10.91 3.10
CA LEU A 144 2.64 -10.08 3.78
C LEU A 144 2.92 -10.01 5.27
N ASP A 145 3.08 -11.15 5.94
CA ASP A 145 3.28 -11.20 7.40
C ASP A 145 4.62 -10.58 7.82
N SER A 146 5.69 -10.85 7.07
CA SER A 146 7.01 -10.24 7.30
C SER A 146 6.95 -8.72 7.16
N TRP A 147 6.36 -8.23 6.07
CA TRP A 147 6.21 -6.80 5.81
C TRP A 147 5.34 -6.13 6.87
N TYR A 148 4.18 -6.72 7.19
CA TYR A 148 3.22 -6.17 8.15
C TYR A 148 3.79 -6.12 9.56
N SER A 149 4.52 -7.17 9.98
CA SER A 149 5.22 -7.19 11.26
C SER A 149 6.25 -6.06 11.37
N LYS A 150 7.08 -5.89 10.32
CA LYS A 150 8.08 -4.80 10.26
C LYS A 150 7.41 -3.43 10.35
N VAL A 151 6.36 -3.19 9.57
CA VAL A 151 5.63 -1.91 9.54
C VAL A 151 4.93 -1.61 10.86
N SER A 152 4.31 -2.63 11.47
CA SER A 152 3.69 -2.53 12.80
C SER A 152 4.72 -2.11 13.86
N ALA A 153 5.90 -2.74 13.86
CA ALA A 153 6.98 -2.39 14.78
C ALA A 153 7.45 -0.94 14.63
N ILE A 154 7.48 -0.40 13.42
CA ILE A 154 7.82 1.01 13.14
C ILE A 154 6.76 1.95 13.71
N ILE A 155 5.49 1.71 13.37
CA ILE A 155 4.36 2.56 13.78
C ILE A 155 4.24 2.60 15.30
N HIS A 156 4.32 1.44 15.96
CA HIS A 156 4.22 1.32 17.41
C HIS A 156 5.52 1.68 18.15
N GLY A 157 6.58 2.11 17.45
CA GLY A 157 7.83 2.55 18.08
C GLY A 157 8.60 1.44 18.78
N GLN A 158 8.38 0.19 18.37
CA GLN A 158 9.09 -1.00 18.89
C GLN A 158 10.54 -1.07 18.39
N ILE A 159 10.91 -0.18 17.46
CA ILE A 159 12.29 0.03 16.98
C ILE A 159 12.70 1.48 17.34
N PRO A 160 13.08 1.74 18.61
CA PRO A 160 13.35 3.10 19.09
C PRO A 160 14.56 3.71 18.41
N GLY A 161 14.49 5.02 18.10
CA GLY A 161 15.60 5.81 17.55
C GLY A 161 15.97 5.54 16.10
N HIS A 162 15.39 4.54 15.44
CA HIS A 162 15.72 4.21 14.05
C HIS A 162 14.95 5.09 13.06
N TRP A 163 13.64 5.30 13.27
CA TRP A 163 12.74 5.94 12.29
C TRP A 163 12.49 7.44 12.52
N ASN A 164 13.24 8.05 13.43
CA ASN A 164 13.25 9.49 13.60
C ASN A 164 14.65 9.91 14.09
N LYS A 165 15.38 10.67 13.28
CA LYS A 165 16.70 11.22 13.63
C LYS A 165 16.62 12.66 14.15
N SER A 166 15.48 13.31 13.97
CA SER A 166 15.27 14.73 14.30
C SER A 166 14.54 14.86 15.63
N LEU A 167 15.09 15.64 16.56
CA LEU A 167 14.47 15.93 17.86
C LEU A 167 13.61 17.20 17.82
N ALA A 168 13.95 18.17 16.96
CA ALA A 168 13.15 19.35 16.71
C ALA A 168 12.49 19.29 15.32
N ILE A 169 11.34 19.96 15.18
CA ILE A 169 10.64 20.10 13.90
C ILE A 169 11.54 20.76 12.87
N SER A 170 12.29 21.80 13.28
CA SER A 170 13.25 22.55 12.45
C SER A 170 14.35 21.68 11.84
N ASP A 171 14.64 20.51 12.43
CA ASP A 171 15.70 19.60 11.97
C ASP A 171 15.18 18.58 10.94
N SER A 172 13.96 18.79 10.40
CA SER A 172 13.35 17.87 9.44
C SER A 172 14.06 17.95 8.10
N SER A 173 14.90 16.95 7.81
CA SER A 173 15.59 16.80 6.54
C SER A 173 15.68 15.33 6.12
N HIS A 174 15.99 15.09 4.85
CA HIS A 174 16.18 13.74 4.36
C HIS A 174 17.38 13.05 5.01
N SER A 175 17.18 11.80 5.42
CA SER A 175 18.26 10.86 5.71
C SER A 175 18.31 9.86 4.56
N GLU A 176 19.44 9.74 3.87
CA GLU A 176 19.61 8.82 2.73
C GLU A 176 19.21 7.37 3.08
N GLU A 177 19.68 6.87 4.23
CA GLU A 177 19.34 5.55 4.75
C GLU A 177 17.82 5.35 4.92
N LEU A 178 17.15 6.29 5.61
CA LEU A 178 15.71 6.22 5.86
C LEU A 178 14.90 6.41 4.59
N LEU A 179 15.36 7.26 3.67
CA LEU A 179 14.73 7.43 2.37
C LEU A 179 14.75 6.10 1.60
N ARG A 180 15.93 5.50 1.45
CA ARG A 180 16.09 4.21 0.77
C ARG A 180 15.23 3.11 1.40
N ASP A 181 15.23 3.00 2.72
CA ASP A 181 14.46 1.97 3.43
C ASP A 181 12.95 2.20 3.31
N THR A 182 12.51 3.46 3.37
CA THR A 182 11.09 3.82 3.21
C THR A 182 10.62 3.57 1.77
N VAL A 183 11.44 3.92 0.77
CA VAL A 183 11.15 3.63 -0.65
C VAL A 183 11.03 2.12 -0.88
N SER A 184 11.98 1.34 -0.35
CA SER A 184 11.92 -0.12 -0.43
C SER A 184 10.66 -0.71 0.23
N LEU A 185 10.27 -0.19 1.40
CA LEU A 185 9.01 -0.58 2.05
C LEU A 185 7.77 -0.24 1.20
N ALA A 186 7.75 0.94 0.58
CA ALA A 186 6.66 1.39 -0.29
C ALA A 186 6.50 0.51 -1.53
N VAL A 187 7.61 0.19 -2.21
CA VAL A 187 7.63 -0.71 -3.38
C VAL A 187 7.09 -2.09 -2.99
N ASN A 188 7.57 -2.66 -1.88
CA ASN A 188 7.09 -3.94 -1.38
C ASN A 188 5.60 -3.90 -1.01
N CYS A 189 5.14 -2.80 -0.41
CA CYS A 189 3.73 -2.62 -0.06
C CYS A 189 2.83 -2.63 -1.31
N ALA A 190 3.25 -1.90 -2.35
CA ALA A 190 2.51 -1.85 -3.61
C ALA A 190 2.43 -3.23 -4.29
N ASP A 191 3.55 -3.97 -4.29
CA ASP A 191 3.59 -5.33 -4.84
C ASP A 191 2.71 -6.30 -4.04
N ILE A 192 2.75 -6.25 -2.71
CA ILE A 192 1.92 -7.11 -1.85
C ILE A 192 0.44 -6.75 -2.04
N SER A 193 0.09 -5.47 -2.11
CA SER A 193 -1.30 -5.03 -2.31
C SER A 193 -1.85 -5.52 -3.66
N ARG A 194 -1.06 -5.39 -4.73
CA ARG A 194 -1.37 -5.99 -6.04
C ARG A 194 -1.56 -7.50 -5.92
N ASP A 195 -0.61 -8.19 -5.30
CA ASP A 195 -0.62 -9.65 -5.21
C ASP A 195 -1.82 -10.19 -4.40
N VAL A 196 -2.25 -9.48 -3.35
CA VAL A 196 -3.49 -9.76 -2.60
C VAL A 196 -4.71 -9.67 -3.50
N VAL A 197 -4.82 -8.58 -4.26
CA VAL A 197 -5.95 -8.38 -5.19
C VAL A 197 -5.95 -9.45 -6.29
N ILE A 198 -4.79 -9.74 -6.88
CA ILE A 198 -4.64 -10.76 -7.92
C ILE A 198 -5.04 -12.14 -7.41
N CYS A 199 -4.52 -12.54 -6.24
CA CYS A 199 -4.78 -13.86 -5.69
C CYS A 199 -6.25 -14.03 -5.22
N SER A 200 -6.90 -12.95 -4.78
CA SER A 200 -8.23 -13.01 -4.15
C SER A 200 -9.38 -13.05 -5.14
N PHE A 201 -9.41 -12.17 -6.14
CA PHE A 201 -10.57 -12.14 -7.05
C PHE A 201 -10.23 -11.78 -8.50
N MET A 202 -9.00 -11.35 -8.82
CA MET A 202 -8.76 -10.91 -10.20
C MET A 202 -8.95 -12.00 -11.24
N ASP A 203 -8.85 -13.30 -10.95
CA ASP A 203 -9.16 -14.34 -11.95
C ASP A 203 -10.56 -14.19 -12.58
N GLU A 204 -11.54 -13.72 -11.80
CA GLU A 204 -12.91 -13.49 -12.27
C GLU A 204 -12.98 -12.37 -13.31
N VAL A 205 -12.10 -11.38 -13.16
CA VAL A 205 -12.17 -10.08 -13.82
C VAL A 205 -10.97 -9.76 -14.70
N TRP A 206 -9.92 -10.59 -14.70
CA TRP A 206 -8.63 -10.32 -15.35
C TRP A 206 -8.78 -10.11 -16.86
N ARG A 207 -9.73 -10.82 -17.48
CA ARG A 207 -10.08 -10.65 -18.90
C ARG A 207 -10.66 -9.26 -19.24
N TYR A 208 -11.20 -8.55 -18.25
CA TYR A 208 -11.76 -7.20 -18.40
C TYR A 208 -10.76 -6.10 -18.05
N VAL A 209 -9.59 -6.46 -17.53
CA VAL A 209 -8.51 -5.51 -17.27
C VAL A 209 -7.92 -5.06 -18.60
N GLU A 210 -7.78 -3.75 -18.76
CA GLU A 210 -7.22 -3.16 -19.97
C GLU A 210 -5.76 -3.62 -20.21
N THR A 211 -5.40 -3.84 -21.47
CA THR A 211 -4.05 -4.29 -21.89
C THR A 211 -2.92 -3.46 -21.29
N ASP A 212 -3.03 -2.13 -21.36
CA ASP A 212 -1.99 -1.24 -20.81
C ASP A 212 -1.90 -1.34 -19.29
N ALA A 213 -3.03 -1.55 -18.61
CA ALA A 213 -3.06 -1.78 -17.17
C ALA A 213 -2.41 -3.12 -16.80
N LYS A 214 -2.67 -4.20 -17.54
CA LYS A 214 -1.99 -5.49 -17.34
C LYS A 214 -0.48 -5.33 -17.46
N ARG A 215 0.00 -4.59 -18.47
CA ARG A 215 1.43 -4.34 -18.66
C ARG A 215 2.05 -3.64 -17.46
N GLU A 216 1.38 -2.63 -16.91
CA GLU A 216 1.86 -1.89 -15.73
C GLU A 216 1.82 -2.75 -14.46
N LEU A 217 0.72 -3.46 -14.21
CA LEU A 217 0.57 -4.34 -13.04
C LEU A 217 1.61 -5.47 -13.03
N LEU A 218 1.96 -5.98 -14.21
CA LEU A 218 2.94 -7.06 -14.40
C LEU A 218 4.36 -6.56 -14.65
N HIS A 219 4.59 -5.24 -14.66
CA HIS A 219 5.92 -4.67 -14.83
C HIS A 219 6.86 -5.18 -13.71
N GLY A 220 8.07 -5.61 -14.10
CA GLY A 220 9.04 -6.20 -13.17
C GLY A 220 8.77 -7.64 -12.74
N THR A 221 7.65 -8.25 -13.14
CA THR A 221 7.34 -9.66 -12.78
C THR A 221 8.04 -10.67 -13.71
N SER A 222 8.49 -11.79 -13.12
CA SER A 222 9.12 -12.88 -13.87
C SER A 222 8.13 -13.62 -14.77
N ALA A 223 8.62 -14.37 -15.76
CA ALA A 223 7.77 -15.27 -16.56
C ALA A 223 7.12 -16.35 -15.67
N ASP A 224 7.90 -16.94 -14.77
CA ASP A 224 7.44 -17.93 -13.79
C ASP A 224 6.31 -17.40 -12.89
N TYR A 225 6.39 -16.15 -12.41
CA TYR A 225 5.32 -15.52 -11.63
C TYR A 225 3.99 -15.50 -12.41
N ARG A 226 4.03 -15.07 -13.67
CA ARG A 226 2.83 -14.98 -14.53
C ARG A 226 2.25 -16.35 -14.83
N GLU A 227 3.10 -17.32 -15.15
CA GLU A 227 2.67 -18.69 -15.42
C GLU A 227 1.99 -19.31 -14.21
N LYS A 228 2.59 -19.17 -13.01
CA LYS A 228 2.04 -19.66 -11.75
C LYS A 228 0.66 -19.09 -11.43
N LEU A 229 0.43 -17.82 -11.76
CA LEU A 229 -0.83 -17.12 -11.55
C LEU A 229 -1.77 -17.15 -12.77
N LYS A 230 -1.37 -17.83 -13.86
CA LYS A 230 -2.13 -17.90 -15.13
C LYS A 230 -2.49 -16.52 -15.71
N LEU A 231 -1.59 -15.54 -15.57
CA LEU A 231 -1.80 -14.18 -16.05
C LEU A 231 -1.26 -14.05 -17.47
N ASP A 232 -2.11 -13.57 -18.39
CA ASP A 232 -1.68 -13.19 -19.73
C ASP A 232 -0.87 -11.87 -19.70
N ARG A 233 -0.03 -11.65 -20.72
CA ARG A 233 0.82 -10.44 -20.82
C ARG A 233 0.09 -9.23 -21.41
N ALA A 234 -1.23 -9.35 -21.59
CA ALA A 234 -1.96 -8.78 -22.73
C ALA A 234 -1.58 -9.39 -24.09
#